data_AF-A0A6G1YKE9-F1
#
_entry.id   AF-A0A6G1YKE9-F1
#
_cell.length_a   1.000
_cell.length_b   1.000
_cell.length_c   1.000
_cell.angle_alpha   90.00
_cell.angle_beta   90.00
_cell.angle_gamma   90.00
#
_symmetry.space_group_name_H-M   'P 1'
#
loop_
_entity.id
_entity.type
_entity.pdbx_description
1 polymer ?
#
loop_
_entity_poly.entity_id
_entity_poly.type
_entity_poly.pdbx_seq_one_letter_code
_entity_poly.pdbx_strand_id
1 'polypeptide(L)'
;MRIEKFVLNNKYYTRNNNNFLDNRNNNDLITFDELISDFIRVRKKTRELFKPLKLEDAVVQSDIFGSPPNWHLAHVSWFFQKVLEKHGQRLAGGSDSDSGGSSEVNNTSTTRRRYRHCINLEYLNSYYQRYGNILPKSERGKFPRPTVQQTLEYRLFIERNVISFLKEKGKEEDDLNNKGTASASRLEELKYDIILGNQHEMQHQELMIYDFQHYFQRFQDPADNYIPVKAVAQQEGQAGGEQRGIRRAVTRKEGPELRKMVEIPGGIYELGFNGKGFFCYDNELPEHKVYLQPYKIDVTPVTNADYIEFIEDGGYRDFGYWLADGWDLVREHVWEAPLYWESVKKGEYSDTISNKYDDGSSTNSTKWVKKDFRGIHEINRDEPVVNVSFYEADAYARWAGKRLPTEAEWEKAASWNDGLRRKTLYPWGDERPQPKYANLQESCLWGPSSVGSYPEGKSYYGCYQMIGDVWEWTSSEYVLYPGFKPKFSEYTDKWAINQKVLRGGCFATPATQIRNTYRNYFKPHERILFSGFRCAKDI
;
A
#
# COMPACT_ATOMS: atom_id res chain seq x y z
N MET A 1 -8.04 -26.30 -4.18
CA MET A 1 -9.30 -25.86 -4.87
C MET A 1 -9.24 -24.35 -5.11
N ARG A 2 -9.86 -23.80 -6.17
CA ARG A 2 -9.90 -22.32 -6.38
C ARG A 2 -10.88 -21.65 -5.41
N ILE A 3 -10.46 -20.55 -4.80
CA ILE A 3 -11.27 -19.76 -3.85
C ILE A 3 -12.54 -19.23 -4.49
N GLU A 4 -12.53 -18.94 -5.80
CA GLU A 4 -13.67 -18.49 -6.58
C GLU A 4 -14.97 -19.29 -6.32
N LYS A 5 -14.86 -20.61 -6.07
CA LYS A 5 -16.03 -21.47 -5.78
C LYS A 5 -16.69 -21.18 -4.42
N PHE A 6 -15.99 -20.51 -3.52
CA PHE A 6 -16.44 -20.14 -2.17
C PHE A 6 -16.77 -18.65 -2.04
N VAL A 7 -16.53 -17.85 -3.09
CA VAL A 7 -16.86 -16.43 -3.10
C VAL A 7 -18.37 -16.28 -3.15
N LEU A 8 -18.98 -16.06 -1.99
CA LEU A 8 -20.40 -15.76 -1.88
C LEU A 8 -20.66 -14.34 -2.43
N ASN A 9 -21.65 -14.23 -3.30
CA ASN A 9 -22.03 -12.95 -3.88
C ASN A 9 -22.82 -12.11 -2.86
N ASN A 10 -22.25 -10.96 -2.47
CA ASN A 10 -23.01 -9.91 -1.81
C ASN A 10 -23.82 -9.16 -2.89
N LYS A 11 -25.14 -9.09 -2.73
CA LYS A 11 -26.06 -8.40 -3.66
C LYS A 11 -25.71 -6.93 -3.91
N TYR A 12 -24.91 -6.32 -3.04
CA TYR A 12 -24.47 -4.94 -3.17
C TYR A 12 -23.32 -4.75 -4.18
N TYR A 13 -22.67 -5.82 -4.65
CA TYR A 13 -21.57 -5.74 -5.63
C TYR A 13 -22.03 -5.56 -7.09
N THR A 14 -23.34 -5.64 -7.36
CA THR A 14 -23.90 -5.55 -8.73
C THR A 14 -24.35 -4.13 -9.12
N ARG A 15 -24.38 -3.17 -8.19
CA ARG A 15 -24.60 -1.76 -8.51
C ARG A 15 -23.28 -1.14 -8.96
N ASN A 16 -23.23 -0.68 -10.21
CA ASN A 16 -22.13 0.15 -10.71
C ASN A 16 -22.12 1.50 -9.98
N ASN A 17 -21.44 1.55 -8.83
CA ASN A 17 -21.26 2.76 -8.03
C ASN A 17 -19.88 3.40 -8.29
N ASN A 18 -19.45 3.46 -9.55
CA ASN A 18 -18.05 3.78 -9.86
C ASN A 18 -17.66 5.26 -9.69
N ASN A 19 -18.59 6.20 -9.45
CA ASN A 19 -18.28 7.63 -9.61
C ASN A 19 -18.69 8.54 -8.43
N PHE A 20 -19.11 8.02 -7.28
CA PHE A 20 -19.74 8.88 -6.25
C PHE A 20 -18.79 9.82 -5.51
N LEU A 21 -17.51 9.46 -5.35
CA LEU A 21 -16.57 10.32 -4.63
C LEU A 21 -15.79 11.28 -5.54
N ASP A 22 -15.84 11.13 -6.87
CA ASP A 22 -14.94 11.82 -7.80
C ASP A 22 -15.27 13.29 -8.06
N ASN A 23 -16.48 13.75 -7.70
CA ASN A 23 -16.95 15.11 -7.98
C ASN A 23 -17.11 15.99 -6.72
N ARG A 24 -16.56 15.60 -5.56
CA ARG A 24 -16.77 16.39 -4.33
C ARG A 24 -15.83 17.58 -4.21
N ASN A 25 -16.40 18.71 -3.79
CA ASN A 25 -15.64 19.80 -3.20
C ASN A 25 -15.08 19.36 -1.85
N ASN A 26 -13.82 19.67 -1.56
CA ASN A 26 -13.09 19.20 -0.38
C ASN A 26 -13.67 19.66 0.98
N ASN A 27 -14.73 20.46 1.01
CA ASN A 27 -15.32 21.04 2.22
C ASN A 27 -16.67 20.40 2.64
N ASP A 28 -17.26 19.52 1.84
CA ASP A 28 -18.57 18.93 2.15
C ASP A 28 -18.42 17.65 2.98
N LEU A 29 -19.16 17.59 4.10
CA LEU A 29 -19.23 16.40 4.96
C LEU A 29 -19.73 15.20 4.15
N ILE A 30 -19.12 14.03 4.37
CA ILE A 30 -19.55 12.79 3.71
C ILE A 30 -20.95 12.39 4.16
N THR A 31 -21.80 12.05 3.21
CA THR A 31 -23.09 11.42 3.50
C THR A 31 -22.89 9.93 3.80
N PHE A 32 -23.80 9.33 4.57
CA PHE A 32 -23.76 7.90 4.85
C PHE A 32 -23.89 7.04 3.58
N ASP A 33 -24.64 7.48 2.57
CA ASP A 33 -24.77 6.74 1.31
C ASP A 33 -23.46 6.68 0.52
N GLU A 34 -22.71 7.78 0.48
CA GLU A 34 -21.38 7.81 -0.14
C GLU A 34 -20.38 6.96 0.66
N LEU A 35 -20.47 6.97 1.99
CA LEU A 35 -19.65 6.15 2.87
C LEU A 35 -19.91 4.64 2.66
N ILE A 36 -21.18 4.25 2.52
CA ILE A 36 -21.58 2.88 2.16
C ILE A 36 -21.01 2.49 0.80
N SER A 37 -21.08 3.41 -0.17
CA SER A 37 -20.54 3.18 -1.52
C SER A 37 -19.04 2.95 -1.49
N ASP A 38 -18.32 3.78 -0.72
CA ASP A 38 -16.87 3.66 -0.54
C ASP A 38 -16.48 2.36 0.16
N PHE A 39 -17.18 2.03 1.25
CA PHE A 39 -17.03 0.75 1.95
C PHE A 39 -17.17 -0.43 0.98
N ILE A 40 -18.26 -0.48 0.19
CA ILE A 40 -18.48 -1.57 -0.78
C ILE A 40 -17.35 -1.63 -1.83
N ARG A 41 -16.90 -0.47 -2.33
CA ARG A 41 -15.81 -0.37 -3.32
C ARG A 41 -14.50 -0.93 -2.77
N VAL A 42 -14.10 -0.51 -1.58
CA VAL A 42 -12.88 -1.00 -0.90
C VAL A 42 -13.00 -2.51 -0.64
N ARG A 43 -14.14 -2.97 -0.13
CA ARG A 43 -14.36 -4.40 0.13
C ARG A 43 -14.32 -5.24 -1.15
N LYS A 44 -14.82 -4.72 -2.27
CA LYS A 44 -14.77 -5.38 -3.58
C LYS A 44 -13.32 -5.53 -4.05
N LYS A 45 -12.48 -4.49 -3.89
CA LYS A 45 -11.06 -4.53 -4.31
C LYS A 45 -10.26 -5.60 -3.57
N THR A 46 -10.39 -5.70 -2.25
CA THR A 46 -9.74 -6.77 -1.45
C THR A 46 -10.13 -8.16 -1.96
N ARG A 47 -11.41 -8.35 -2.29
CA ARG A 47 -11.90 -9.62 -2.85
C ARG A 47 -11.34 -9.91 -4.24
N GLU A 48 -11.19 -8.90 -5.09
CA GLU A 48 -10.55 -9.04 -6.41
C GLU A 48 -9.09 -9.52 -6.28
N LEU A 49 -8.34 -9.01 -5.29
CA LEU A 49 -6.98 -9.47 -5.01
C LEU A 49 -6.94 -10.91 -4.46
N PHE A 50 -7.90 -11.27 -3.62
CA PHE A 50 -7.93 -12.58 -2.97
C PHE A 50 -8.42 -13.71 -3.89
N LYS A 51 -9.31 -13.40 -4.83
CA LYS A 51 -10.00 -14.38 -5.70
C LYS A 51 -9.07 -15.33 -6.49
N PRO A 52 -7.93 -14.88 -7.06
CA PRO A 52 -7.06 -15.75 -7.87
C PRO A 52 -6.33 -16.84 -7.07
N LEU A 53 -6.23 -16.70 -5.74
CA LEU A 53 -5.49 -17.63 -4.89
C LEU A 53 -6.15 -19.03 -4.84
N LYS A 54 -5.31 -20.07 -4.71
CA LYS A 54 -5.74 -21.40 -4.26
C LYS A 54 -5.96 -21.36 -2.74
N LEU A 55 -6.69 -22.34 -2.19
CA LEU A 55 -6.94 -22.43 -0.74
C LEU A 55 -5.64 -22.51 0.05
N GLU A 56 -4.66 -23.22 -0.50
CA GLU A 56 -3.36 -23.48 0.06
C GLU A 56 -2.52 -22.18 0.11
N ASP A 57 -2.51 -21.40 -0.98
CA ASP A 57 -1.84 -20.10 -1.05
C ASP A 57 -2.38 -19.11 0.00
N ALA A 58 -3.66 -19.20 0.34
CA ALA A 58 -4.31 -18.25 1.23
C ALA A 58 -3.92 -18.42 2.72
N VAL A 59 -3.33 -19.54 3.11
CA VAL A 59 -3.04 -19.84 4.53
C VAL A 59 -1.56 -19.83 4.88
N VAL A 60 -0.66 -19.76 3.90
CA VAL A 60 0.78 -19.75 4.13
C VAL A 60 1.26 -18.34 4.48
N GLN A 61 2.14 -18.25 5.47
CA GLN A 61 2.91 -17.04 5.75
C GLN A 61 4.23 -17.12 4.99
N SER A 62 4.46 -16.18 4.09
CA SER A 62 5.66 -16.18 3.24
C SER A 62 6.90 -15.68 3.98
N ASP A 63 6.74 -14.79 4.95
CA ASP A 63 7.83 -14.25 5.77
C ASP A 63 7.32 -13.80 7.15
N ILE A 64 8.21 -13.66 8.14
CA ILE A 64 7.87 -13.07 9.45
C ILE A 64 7.42 -11.61 9.34
N PHE A 65 7.86 -10.91 8.29
CA PHE A 65 7.37 -9.60 7.87
C PHE A 65 5.93 -9.65 7.34
N GLY A 66 5.50 -10.75 6.75
CA GLY A 66 4.19 -10.84 6.10
C GLY A 66 3.09 -11.33 7.03
N SER A 67 1.89 -11.54 6.50
CA SER A 67 0.87 -12.37 7.13
C SER A 67 0.11 -13.19 6.08
N PRO A 68 -0.48 -14.34 6.45
CA PRO A 68 -1.24 -15.12 5.48
C PRO A 68 -2.36 -14.31 4.84
N PRO A 69 -2.64 -14.45 3.54
CA PRO A 69 -3.72 -13.70 2.87
C PRO A 69 -5.08 -13.84 3.57
N ASN A 70 -5.37 -15.03 4.09
CA ASN A 70 -6.59 -15.31 4.85
C ASN A 70 -6.64 -14.52 6.18
N TRP A 71 -5.49 -14.32 6.83
CA TRP A 71 -5.39 -13.48 8.02
C TRP A 71 -5.69 -12.01 7.67
N HIS A 72 -5.13 -11.47 6.57
CA HIS A 72 -5.46 -10.11 6.12
C HIS A 72 -6.98 -9.94 5.96
N LEU A 73 -7.63 -10.87 5.26
CA LEU A 73 -9.06 -10.81 4.96
C LEU A 73 -9.94 -10.87 6.23
N ALA A 74 -9.56 -11.72 7.18
CA ALA A 74 -10.24 -11.84 8.48
C ALA A 74 -9.99 -10.61 9.35
N HIS A 75 -8.75 -10.14 9.44
CA HIS A 75 -8.33 -9.00 10.25
C HIS A 75 -9.04 -7.70 9.87
N VAL A 76 -9.10 -7.35 8.58
CA VAL A 76 -9.80 -6.13 8.16
C VAL A 76 -11.30 -6.21 8.46
N SER A 77 -11.89 -7.41 8.46
CA SER A 77 -13.28 -7.62 8.88
C SER A 77 -13.45 -7.46 10.40
N TRP A 78 -12.49 -7.95 11.17
CA TRP A 78 -12.41 -7.74 12.62
C TRP A 78 -12.29 -6.27 13.00
N PHE A 79 -11.52 -5.48 12.25
CA PHE A 79 -11.43 -4.04 12.49
C PHE A 79 -12.79 -3.36 12.39
N PHE A 80 -13.58 -3.63 11.34
CA PHE A 80 -14.93 -3.09 11.22
C PHE A 80 -15.88 -3.60 12.30
N GLN A 81 -15.73 -4.85 12.77
CA GLN A 81 -16.45 -5.31 13.94
C GLN A 81 -16.14 -4.44 15.17
N LYS A 82 -14.86 -4.11 15.41
CA LYS A 82 -14.47 -3.23 16.53
C LYS A 82 -15.00 -1.80 16.38
N VAL A 83 -15.08 -1.28 15.15
CA VAL A 83 -15.75 0.00 14.87
C VAL A 83 -17.25 -0.08 15.21
N LEU A 84 -17.95 -1.13 14.77
CA LEU A 84 -19.37 -1.31 15.10
C LEU A 84 -19.61 -1.42 16.61
N GLU A 85 -18.80 -2.22 17.32
CA GLU A 85 -18.86 -2.36 18.78
C GLU A 85 -18.61 -1.03 19.50
N LYS A 86 -17.62 -0.24 19.05
CA LYS A 86 -17.34 1.10 19.58
C LYS A 86 -18.56 2.03 19.49
N HIS A 87 -19.33 1.92 18.41
CA HIS A 87 -20.52 2.74 18.15
C HIS A 87 -21.84 2.09 18.63
N GLY A 88 -21.75 1.13 19.56
CA GLY A 88 -22.90 0.58 20.28
C GLY A 88 -23.67 -0.51 19.54
N GLN A 89 -23.20 -0.96 18.37
CA GLN A 89 -23.84 -2.04 17.64
C GLN A 89 -23.54 -3.40 18.29
N ARG A 90 -24.58 -4.09 18.76
CA ARG A 90 -24.46 -5.46 19.29
C ARG A 90 -24.60 -6.47 18.17
N LEU A 91 -23.51 -7.16 17.83
CA LEU A 91 -23.52 -8.24 16.86
C LEU A 91 -23.93 -9.54 17.55
N ALA A 92 -25.05 -10.14 17.11
CA ALA A 92 -25.49 -11.43 17.62
C ALA A 92 -24.45 -12.52 17.30
N GLY A 93 -23.67 -12.95 18.28
CA GLY A 93 -22.65 -14.00 18.13
C GLY A 93 -21.23 -13.65 18.55
N GLY A 94 -20.98 -12.43 19.07
CA GLY A 94 -19.74 -12.13 19.79
C GLY A 94 -19.62 -13.02 21.02
N SER A 95 -18.45 -13.63 21.21
CA SER A 95 -18.12 -14.45 22.37
C SER A 95 -18.25 -13.65 23.67
N ASP A 96 -19.38 -13.78 24.36
CA ASP A 96 -19.45 -13.52 25.79
C ASP A 96 -18.68 -14.65 26.48
N SER A 97 -17.38 -14.46 26.62
CA SER A 97 -16.63 -15.01 27.74
C SER A 97 -16.80 -14.04 28.91
N ASP A 98 -17.96 -14.05 29.58
CA ASP A 98 -17.99 -13.90 31.04
C ASP A 98 -19.37 -14.10 31.70
N SER A 99 -19.29 -14.80 32.84
CA SER A 99 -20.20 -14.85 33.98
C SER A 99 -21.53 -15.62 33.87
N GLY A 100 -21.69 -16.57 34.81
CA GLY A 100 -22.79 -17.50 34.90
C GLY A 100 -24.14 -16.84 35.15
N GLY A 101 -25.13 -17.35 34.44
CA GLY A 101 -26.54 -17.05 34.64
C GLY A 101 -27.35 -18.17 34.00
N SER A 102 -27.68 -19.20 34.79
CA SER A 102 -28.72 -20.16 34.44
C SER A 102 -30.02 -19.39 34.22
N SER A 103 -30.52 -19.37 32.99
CA SER A 103 -31.89 -18.98 32.72
C SER A 103 -32.45 -19.92 31.66
N GLU A 104 -33.40 -20.72 32.12
CA GLU A 104 -34.10 -21.76 31.40
C GLU A 104 -34.68 -21.25 30.08
N VAL A 105 -34.39 -21.98 29.00
CA VAL A 105 -34.96 -21.74 27.69
C VAL A 105 -36.32 -22.41 27.63
N ASN A 106 -37.39 -21.61 27.74
CA ASN A 106 -38.72 -22.07 27.35
C ASN A 106 -38.81 -22.18 25.83
N ASN A 107 -39.15 -23.39 25.43
CA ASN A 107 -39.17 -23.90 24.07
C ASN A 107 -40.51 -23.55 23.42
N THR A 108 -40.56 -22.67 22.43
CA THR A 108 -41.62 -22.70 21.40
C THR A 108 -41.21 -21.95 20.13
N SER A 109 -41.27 -22.69 19.02
CA SER A 109 -41.75 -22.27 17.70
C SER A 109 -40.87 -21.37 16.80
N THR A 110 -40.65 -21.91 15.60
CA THR A 110 -40.19 -21.33 14.33
C THR A 110 -38.69 -21.20 14.03
N THR A 111 -38.31 -22.04 13.08
CA THR A 111 -37.07 -22.26 12.35
C THR A 111 -36.45 -20.97 11.78
N ARG A 112 -35.74 -20.20 12.59
CA ARG A 112 -34.61 -19.37 12.14
C ARG A 112 -33.34 -19.94 12.73
N ARG A 113 -32.63 -20.74 11.93
CA ARG A 113 -31.28 -21.23 12.24
C ARG A 113 -30.38 -19.98 12.40
N ARG A 114 -30.28 -19.47 13.64
CA ARG A 114 -29.36 -18.37 13.99
C ARG A 114 -27.95 -18.90 13.73
N TYR A 115 -27.37 -18.53 12.60
CA TYR A 115 -25.96 -18.78 12.31
C TYR A 115 -25.14 -18.07 13.39
N ARG A 116 -24.67 -18.84 14.36
CA ARG A 116 -23.71 -18.38 15.37
C ARG A 116 -22.35 -18.41 14.67
N HIS A 117 -21.81 -17.25 14.31
CA HIS A 117 -20.50 -17.16 13.65
C HIS A 117 -19.40 -17.45 14.68
N CYS A 118 -19.14 -18.72 14.95
CA CYS A 118 -18.13 -19.16 15.91
C CYS A 118 -16.74 -19.14 15.26
N ILE A 119 -16.17 -17.96 15.04
CA ILE A 119 -14.72 -17.83 14.81
C ILE A 119 -14.06 -17.29 16.08
N ASN A 120 -12.90 -17.83 16.44
CA ASN A 120 -12.11 -17.24 17.52
C ASN A 120 -11.48 -15.95 17.00
N LEU A 121 -11.88 -14.81 17.59
CA LEU A 121 -11.42 -13.48 17.20
C LEU A 121 -10.04 -13.12 17.77
N GLU A 122 -9.52 -13.88 18.74
CA GLU A 122 -8.19 -13.64 19.35
C GLU A 122 -7.07 -13.71 18.31
N TYR A 123 -7.23 -14.55 17.28
CA TYR A 123 -6.27 -14.66 16.18
C TYR A 123 -6.18 -13.40 15.32
N LEU A 124 -7.20 -12.54 15.37
CA LEU A 124 -7.37 -11.42 14.44
C LEU A 124 -6.91 -10.09 15.03
N ASN A 125 -6.61 -10.02 16.32
CA ASN A 125 -6.02 -8.83 16.90
C ASN A 125 -4.57 -8.68 16.42
N SER A 126 -4.29 -7.58 15.72
CA SER A 126 -2.96 -7.32 15.18
C SER A 126 -1.97 -6.91 16.26
N TYR A 127 -2.37 -5.99 17.13
CA TYR A 127 -1.48 -5.32 18.08
C TYR A 127 -2.21 -4.49 19.16
N TYR A 128 -3.54 -4.45 19.18
CA TYR A 128 -4.31 -3.55 20.05
C TYR A 128 -4.44 -4.16 21.44
N GLN A 129 -3.73 -3.59 22.42
CA GLN A 129 -3.69 -4.11 23.79
C GLN A 129 -5.07 -4.05 24.44
N ARG A 130 -5.85 -3.00 24.14
CA ARG A 130 -7.22 -2.84 24.64
C ARG A 130 -8.21 -3.94 24.22
N TYR A 131 -7.86 -4.76 23.22
CA TYR A 131 -8.73 -5.83 22.72
C TYR A 131 -8.25 -7.23 23.14
N GLY A 132 -7.36 -7.32 24.14
CA GLY A 132 -6.93 -8.56 24.74
C GLY A 132 -5.80 -9.25 23.97
N ASN A 133 -5.89 -10.58 23.85
CA ASN A 133 -4.83 -11.43 23.30
C ASN A 133 -4.39 -10.98 21.88
N ILE A 134 -3.08 -10.95 21.66
CA ILE A 134 -2.45 -10.61 20.38
C ILE A 134 -1.72 -11.85 19.88
N LEU A 135 -2.08 -12.31 18.68
CA LEU A 135 -1.31 -13.35 18.00
C LEU A 135 -0.04 -12.72 17.39
N PRO A 136 1.17 -13.13 17.83
CA PRO A 136 2.41 -12.56 17.30
C PRO A 136 2.49 -12.71 15.78
N LYS A 137 2.99 -11.67 15.11
CA LYS A 137 3.01 -11.61 13.64
C LYS A 137 3.75 -12.80 13.01
N SER A 138 4.87 -13.20 13.59
CA SER A 138 5.69 -14.36 13.16
C SER A 138 4.99 -15.71 13.30
N GLU A 139 3.90 -15.78 14.06
CA GLU A 139 3.20 -17.02 14.37
C GLU A 139 1.93 -17.21 13.52
N ARG A 140 1.48 -16.17 12.79
CA ARG A 140 0.18 -16.18 12.09
C ARG A 140 0.02 -17.34 11.11
N GLY A 141 1.10 -17.72 10.41
CA GLY A 141 1.11 -18.86 9.48
C GLY A 141 1.03 -20.24 10.15
N LYS A 142 1.26 -20.34 11.47
CA LYS A 142 1.13 -21.59 12.23
C LYS A 142 -0.31 -21.88 12.66
N PHE A 143 -1.20 -20.90 12.53
CA PHE A 143 -2.61 -21.01 12.86
C PHE A 143 -3.46 -20.95 11.59
N PRO A 144 -3.82 -22.10 10.98
CA PRO A 144 -4.65 -22.13 9.75
C PRO A 144 -6.13 -21.81 10.03
N ARG A 145 -6.43 -21.13 11.14
CA ARG A 145 -7.77 -20.81 11.62
C ARG A 145 -7.93 -19.29 11.77
N PRO A 146 -9.14 -18.73 11.49
CA PRO A 146 -10.30 -19.40 10.89
C PRO A 146 -10.00 -19.96 9.49
N THR A 147 -10.72 -21.00 9.05
CA THR A 147 -10.53 -21.54 7.69
C THR A 147 -10.91 -20.48 6.66
N VAL A 148 -10.44 -20.63 5.41
CA VAL A 148 -10.79 -19.70 4.31
C VAL A 148 -12.32 -19.54 4.18
N GLN A 149 -13.07 -20.65 4.27
CA GLN A 149 -14.53 -20.59 4.23
C GLN A 149 -15.11 -19.79 5.42
N GLN A 150 -14.66 -20.07 6.65
CA GLN A 150 -15.11 -19.34 7.84
C GLN A 150 -14.81 -17.84 7.73
N THR A 151 -13.63 -17.47 7.21
CA THR A 151 -13.24 -16.09 6.94
C THR A 151 -14.17 -15.41 5.93
N LEU A 152 -14.46 -16.06 4.81
CA LEU A 152 -15.35 -15.52 3.78
C LEU A 152 -16.77 -15.31 4.32
N GLU A 153 -17.28 -16.28 5.09
CA GLU A 153 -18.57 -16.16 5.74
C GLU A 153 -18.58 -15.03 6.78
N TYR A 154 -17.52 -14.89 7.58
CA TYR A 154 -17.37 -13.82 8.58
C TYR A 154 -17.33 -12.45 7.93
N ARG A 155 -16.56 -12.31 6.87
CA ARG A 155 -16.47 -11.11 6.04
C ARG A 155 -17.85 -10.64 5.57
N LEU A 156 -18.68 -11.55 5.05
CA LEU A 156 -20.03 -11.20 4.58
C LEU A 156 -20.98 -10.84 5.70
N PHE A 157 -20.85 -11.53 6.85
CA PHE A 157 -21.60 -11.20 8.04
C PHE A 157 -21.31 -9.75 8.46
N ILE A 158 -20.03 -9.37 8.56
CA ILE A 158 -19.64 -8.01 8.91
C ILE A 158 -20.08 -7.01 7.85
N GLU A 159 -19.88 -7.29 6.56
CA GLU A 159 -20.33 -6.40 5.47
C GLU A 159 -21.83 -6.09 5.54
N ARG A 160 -22.67 -7.09 5.81
CA ARG A 160 -24.12 -6.89 5.95
C ARG A 160 -24.44 -6.02 7.16
N ASN A 161 -23.77 -6.24 8.29
CA ASN A 161 -24.01 -5.47 9.51
C ASN A 161 -23.54 -4.01 9.35
N VAL A 162 -22.37 -3.76 8.76
CA VAL A 162 -21.89 -2.40 8.48
C VAL A 162 -22.87 -1.66 7.59
N ILE A 163 -23.28 -2.25 6.45
CA ILE A 163 -24.19 -1.59 5.51
C ILE A 163 -25.55 -1.29 6.16
N SER A 164 -26.10 -2.24 6.92
CA SER A 164 -27.37 -2.02 7.62
C SER A 164 -27.25 -0.93 8.69
N PHE A 165 -26.17 -0.93 9.46
CA PHE A 165 -25.92 0.05 10.51
C PHE A 165 -25.78 1.47 9.93
N LEU A 166 -24.98 1.64 8.87
CA LEU A 166 -24.81 2.96 8.24
C LEU A 166 -26.10 3.50 7.62
N LYS A 167 -26.98 2.62 7.10
CA LYS A 167 -28.31 3.04 6.60
C LYS A 167 -29.24 3.50 7.71
N GLU A 168 -29.17 2.86 8.87
CA GLU A 168 -29.91 3.28 10.05
C GLU A 168 -29.42 4.66 10.52
N LYS A 169 -28.09 4.85 10.57
CA LYS A 169 -27.48 6.13 10.97
C LYS A 169 -27.69 7.26 9.97
N GLY A 170 -27.77 6.97 8.67
CA GLY A 170 -28.19 7.95 7.68
C GLY A 170 -29.61 8.48 7.92
N LYS A 171 -30.57 7.59 8.23
CA LYS A 171 -31.93 8.02 8.59
C LYS A 171 -31.97 8.84 9.88
N GLU A 172 -31.17 8.44 10.87
CA GLU A 172 -31.02 9.19 12.12
C GLU A 172 -30.48 10.61 11.86
N GLU A 173 -29.48 10.75 10.97
CA GLU A 173 -28.93 12.05 10.55
C GLU A 173 -29.98 12.93 9.88
N ASP A 174 -30.75 12.40 8.93
CA ASP A 174 -31.83 13.12 8.25
C ASP A 174 -32.88 13.62 9.26
N ASP A 175 -33.28 12.77 10.21
CA ASP A 175 -34.24 13.13 11.26
C ASP A 175 -33.72 14.22 12.21
N LEU A 176 -32.43 14.20 12.54
CA LEU A 176 -31.78 15.19 13.40
C LEU A 176 -31.64 16.55 12.71
N ASN A 177 -31.23 16.55 11.44
CA ASN A 177 -31.12 17.76 10.62
C ASN A 177 -32.48 18.47 10.48
N ASN A 178 -33.56 17.69 10.33
CA ASN A 178 -34.92 18.23 10.29
C ASN A 178 -35.41 18.79 11.64
N LYS A 179 -34.84 18.34 12.77
CA LYS A 179 -35.22 18.75 14.13
C LYS A 179 -34.28 19.80 14.76
N GLY A 180 -33.18 20.16 14.09
CA GLY A 180 -32.24 21.20 14.53
C GLY A 180 -31.45 20.86 15.80
N THR A 181 -31.17 19.58 16.09
CA THR A 181 -30.51 19.13 17.34
C THR A 181 -29.02 18.79 17.17
N ALA A 182 -28.23 19.06 18.20
CA ALA A 182 -26.75 19.04 18.21
C ALA A 182 -26.09 17.64 18.21
N SER A 183 -26.75 16.59 17.73
CA SER A 183 -26.22 15.21 17.75
C SER A 183 -25.17 14.91 16.64
N ALA A 184 -24.68 15.94 15.94
CA ALA A 184 -23.75 15.80 14.83
C ALA A 184 -22.39 15.17 15.23
N SER A 185 -21.88 15.45 16.44
CA SER A 185 -20.50 15.06 16.79
C SER A 185 -20.26 13.54 16.85
N ARG A 186 -21.26 12.75 17.27
CA ARG A 186 -21.16 11.28 17.33
C ARG A 186 -21.21 10.65 15.93
N LEU A 187 -22.05 11.19 15.04
CA LEU A 187 -22.17 10.70 13.66
C LEU A 187 -20.91 11.04 12.87
N GLU A 188 -20.29 12.20 13.11
CA GLU A 188 -19.01 12.56 12.52
C GLU A 188 -17.87 11.66 13.01
N GLU A 189 -17.83 11.29 14.29
CA GLU A 189 -16.88 10.29 14.79
C GLU A 189 -17.07 8.92 14.11
N LEU A 190 -18.32 8.46 13.95
CA LEU A 190 -18.63 7.24 13.22
C LEU A 190 -18.16 7.29 11.76
N LYS A 191 -18.47 8.39 11.05
CA LYS A 191 -18.01 8.58 9.66
C LYS A 191 -16.49 8.50 9.59
N TYR A 192 -15.80 9.19 10.49
CA TYR A 192 -14.33 9.14 10.58
C TYR A 192 -13.81 7.72 10.80
N ASP A 193 -14.36 6.96 11.76
CA ASP A 193 -13.89 5.60 12.06
C ASP A 193 -14.13 4.63 10.91
N ILE A 194 -15.22 4.80 10.14
CA ILE A 194 -15.48 3.98 8.95
C ILE A 194 -14.53 4.36 7.82
N ILE A 195 -14.26 5.66 7.60
CA ILE A 195 -13.23 6.11 6.65
C ILE A 195 -11.87 5.51 7.05
N LEU A 196 -11.51 5.58 8.33
CA LEU A 196 -10.27 4.98 8.84
C LEU A 196 -10.25 3.47 8.59
N GLY A 197 -11.37 2.76 8.80
CA GLY A 197 -11.48 1.34 8.48
C GLY A 197 -11.29 1.04 6.99
N ASN A 198 -11.84 1.87 6.09
CA ASN A 198 -11.63 1.76 4.64
C ASN A 198 -10.15 1.99 4.28
N GLN A 199 -9.52 3.00 4.88
CA GLN A 199 -8.11 3.33 4.68
C GLN A 199 -7.19 2.24 5.23
N HIS A 200 -7.51 1.67 6.40
CA HIS A 200 -6.83 0.51 6.97
C HIS A 200 -6.92 -0.72 6.05
N GLU A 201 -8.10 -1.02 5.49
CA GLU A 201 -8.23 -2.12 4.52
C GLU A 201 -7.42 -1.87 3.25
N MET A 202 -7.31 -0.63 2.77
CA MET A 202 -6.44 -0.26 1.65
C MET A 202 -4.94 -0.47 1.96
N GLN A 203 -4.48 -0.20 3.18
CA GLN A 203 -3.12 -0.58 3.59
C GLN A 203 -2.94 -2.11 3.52
N HIS A 204 -3.91 -2.88 4.02
CA HIS A 204 -3.86 -4.34 3.96
C HIS A 204 -3.97 -4.88 2.53
N GLN A 205 -4.60 -4.18 1.60
CA GLN A 205 -4.57 -4.51 0.17
C GLN A 205 -3.16 -4.42 -0.39
N GLU A 206 -2.44 -3.35 -0.04
CA GLU A 206 -1.05 -3.18 -0.45
C GLU A 206 -0.13 -4.25 0.19
N LEU A 207 -0.25 -4.48 1.50
CA LEU A 207 0.52 -5.51 2.21
C LEU A 207 0.29 -6.91 1.64
N MET A 208 -0.95 -7.26 1.26
CA MET A 208 -1.24 -8.52 0.58
C MET A 208 -0.45 -8.64 -0.73
N ILE A 209 -0.29 -7.56 -1.49
CA ILE A 209 0.47 -7.60 -2.75
C ILE A 209 1.96 -7.80 -2.44
N TYR A 210 2.52 -7.20 -1.38
CA TYR A 210 3.88 -7.52 -0.96
C TYR A 210 4.04 -9.01 -0.64
N ASP A 211 3.11 -9.53 0.15
CA ASP A 211 3.12 -10.94 0.59
C ASP A 211 2.94 -11.89 -0.58
N PHE A 212 2.13 -11.53 -1.58
CA PHE A 212 1.95 -12.31 -2.81
C PHE A 212 3.23 -12.34 -3.62
N GLN A 213 3.87 -11.19 -3.89
CA GLN A 213 5.13 -11.21 -4.65
C GLN A 213 6.17 -12.07 -3.94
N HIS A 214 6.32 -11.88 -2.62
CA HIS A 214 7.28 -12.63 -1.83
C HIS A 214 6.97 -14.14 -1.84
N TYR A 215 5.71 -14.53 -1.64
CA TYR A 215 5.27 -15.93 -1.68
C TYR A 215 5.53 -16.57 -3.03
N PHE A 216 5.00 -15.96 -4.10
CA PHE A 216 4.98 -16.55 -5.43
C PHE A 216 6.33 -16.51 -6.14
N GLN A 217 7.25 -15.61 -5.74
CA GLN A 217 8.63 -15.60 -6.22
C GLN A 217 9.32 -16.96 -6.05
N ARG A 218 8.97 -17.73 -5.02
CA ARG A 218 9.62 -19.00 -4.67
C ARG A 218 9.36 -20.13 -5.67
N PHE A 219 8.32 -20.03 -6.49
CA PHE A 219 7.95 -21.09 -7.45
C PHE A 219 8.59 -20.83 -8.81
N GLN A 220 9.25 -21.81 -9.42
CA GLN A 220 9.86 -21.60 -10.74
C GLN A 220 8.84 -21.72 -11.88
N ASP A 221 7.82 -22.56 -11.73
CA ASP A 221 6.79 -22.76 -12.75
C ASP A 221 5.94 -21.49 -12.94
N PRO A 222 5.87 -20.92 -14.16
CA PRO A 222 4.99 -19.78 -14.45
C PRO A 222 3.51 -20.04 -14.15
N ALA A 223 3.05 -21.28 -14.22
CA ALA A 223 1.66 -21.67 -13.91
C ALA A 223 1.32 -21.56 -12.42
N ASP A 224 2.34 -21.55 -11.56
CA ASP A 224 2.20 -21.34 -10.12
C ASP A 224 2.43 -19.88 -9.72
N ASN A 225 2.61 -18.95 -10.66
CA ASN A 225 2.67 -17.52 -10.34
C ASN A 225 1.29 -16.96 -10.01
N TYR A 226 1.25 -15.87 -9.23
CA TYR A 226 0.00 -15.12 -9.03
C TYR A 226 -0.47 -14.48 -10.35
N ILE A 227 -1.74 -14.66 -10.69
CA ILE A 227 -2.36 -14.07 -11.89
C ILE A 227 -3.41 -13.03 -11.46
N PRO A 228 -3.12 -11.72 -11.58
CA PRO A 228 -4.07 -10.68 -11.20
C PRO A 228 -5.28 -10.59 -12.16
N VAL A 229 -6.45 -10.18 -11.64
CA VAL A 229 -7.74 -10.21 -12.37
C VAL A 229 -7.74 -9.46 -13.71
N LYS A 230 -7.08 -8.30 -13.85
CA LYS A 230 -7.03 -7.59 -15.15
C LYS A 230 -6.09 -8.25 -16.17
N ALA A 231 -5.11 -9.03 -15.75
CA ALA A 231 -4.25 -9.79 -16.66
C ALA A 231 -5.06 -10.89 -17.39
N VAL A 232 -6.02 -11.52 -16.69
CA VAL A 232 -6.92 -12.54 -17.28
C VAL A 232 -7.84 -11.94 -18.35
N ALA A 233 -8.44 -10.78 -18.09
CA ALA A 233 -9.31 -10.11 -19.06
C ALA A 233 -8.56 -9.65 -20.34
N GLN A 234 -7.26 -9.34 -20.23
CA GLN A 234 -6.41 -9.03 -21.38
C GLN A 234 -5.95 -10.29 -22.13
N GLN A 235 -5.80 -11.44 -21.46
CA GLN A 235 -5.47 -12.71 -22.10
C GLN A 235 -6.67 -13.35 -22.83
N GLU A 236 -7.88 -13.26 -22.28
CA GLU A 236 -9.09 -13.79 -22.91
C GLU A 236 -9.55 -12.95 -24.13
N GLY A 237 -9.17 -11.67 -24.20
CA GLY A 237 -9.41 -10.79 -25.34
C GLY A 237 -8.39 -10.89 -26.49
N GLN A 238 -7.36 -11.74 -26.37
CA GLN A 238 -6.27 -11.86 -27.35
C GLN A 238 -6.40 -13.03 -28.33
N ALA A 239 -7.53 -13.75 -28.33
CA ALA A 239 -7.89 -14.68 -29.39
C ALA A 239 -8.61 -13.93 -30.53
N GLY A 240 -7.88 -13.09 -31.26
CA GLY A 240 -8.35 -12.45 -32.50
C GLY A 240 -8.73 -10.97 -32.37
N GLY A 241 -7.75 -10.09 -32.60
CA GLY A 241 -7.98 -8.65 -32.76
C GLY A 241 -6.75 -7.85 -32.37
N GLU A 242 -6.33 -6.94 -33.25
CA GLU A 242 -5.20 -6.01 -33.06
C GLU A 242 -5.13 -5.42 -31.65
N GLN A 243 -3.91 -5.39 -31.10
CA GLN A 243 -3.55 -4.73 -29.84
C GLN A 243 -4.00 -3.26 -29.82
N ARG A 244 -5.24 -3.01 -29.42
CA ARG A 244 -5.75 -1.67 -29.10
C ARG A 244 -5.90 -1.55 -27.58
N GLY A 245 -4.96 -0.83 -26.96
CA GLY A 245 -5.24 -0.14 -25.69
C GLY A 245 -4.40 -0.48 -24.46
N ILE A 246 -3.19 -1.02 -24.57
CA ILE A 246 -2.13 -0.56 -23.67
C ILE A 246 -1.53 0.63 -24.42
N ARG A 247 -1.85 1.86 -24.00
CA ARG A 247 -1.05 3.01 -24.43
C ARG A 247 0.37 2.63 -24.07
N ARG A 248 1.19 2.26 -25.08
CA ARG A 248 2.64 2.18 -24.95
C ARG A 248 3.01 3.44 -24.18
N ALA A 249 3.51 3.28 -22.96
CA ALA A 249 4.23 4.36 -22.29
C ALA A 249 5.11 4.96 -23.37
N VAL A 250 4.92 6.25 -23.66
CA VAL A 250 5.66 6.92 -24.71
C VAL A 250 7.12 6.71 -24.34
N THR A 251 7.79 5.79 -25.03
CA THR A 251 9.20 5.49 -24.88
C THR A 251 9.94 6.70 -25.43
N ARG A 252 9.96 7.77 -24.65
CA ARG A 252 10.97 8.81 -24.78
C ARG A 252 12.26 8.11 -24.39
N LYS A 253 13.15 7.93 -25.37
CA LYS A 253 14.55 7.58 -25.09
C LYS A 253 15.07 8.51 -24.00
N GLU A 254 15.83 7.95 -23.06
CA GLU A 254 16.58 8.67 -22.02
C GLU A 254 17.06 10.02 -22.55
N GLY A 255 16.38 11.08 -22.15
CA GLY A 255 16.85 12.43 -22.39
C GLY A 255 17.79 12.81 -21.25
N PRO A 256 18.86 13.58 -21.49
CA PRO A 256 19.71 14.11 -20.42
C PRO A 256 18.92 14.89 -19.35
N GLU A 257 17.70 15.34 -19.66
CA GLU A 257 16.76 15.98 -18.73
C GLU A 257 16.28 15.09 -17.58
N LEU A 258 16.16 13.77 -17.76
CA LEU A 258 15.64 12.86 -16.71
C LEU A 258 16.68 12.52 -15.65
N ARG A 259 17.98 12.65 -15.97
CA ARG A 259 19.10 12.43 -15.03
C ARG A 259 19.51 13.70 -14.26
N LYS A 260 18.78 14.81 -14.43
CA LYS A 260 19.09 16.08 -13.75
C LYS A 260 18.52 16.10 -12.34
N MET A 261 19.06 17.02 -11.54
CA MET A 261 18.43 17.48 -10.31
C MET A 261 17.78 18.83 -10.54
N VAL A 262 16.65 19.07 -9.88
CA VAL A 262 16.00 20.39 -9.84
C VAL A 262 16.34 21.10 -8.54
N GLU A 263 16.57 22.40 -8.62
CA GLU A 263 16.81 23.26 -7.45
C GLU A 263 15.48 23.64 -6.81
N ILE A 264 15.39 23.42 -5.51
CA ILE A 264 14.25 23.79 -4.68
C ILE A 264 14.69 24.96 -3.78
N PRO A 265 14.03 26.13 -3.85
CA PRO A 265 14.36 27.25 -2.99
C PRO A 265 14.25 26.89 -1.51
N GLY A 266 15.12 27.47 -0.69
CA GLY A 266 15.04 27.34 0.77
C GLY A 266 13.88 28.15 1.39
N GLY A 267 13.87 28.23 2.72
CA GLY A 267 12.94 29.04 3.50
C GLY A 267 11.99 28.23 4.37
N ILE A 268 11.05 28.94 5.01
CA ILE A 268 10.04 28.33 5.87
C ILE A 268 9.02 27.58 5.02
N TYR A 269 8.75 26.33 5.38
CA TYR A 269 7.75 25.47 4.77
C TYR A 269 6.80 24.93 5.85
N GLU A 270 5.51 24.86 5.52
CA GLU A 270 4.49 24.26 6.39
C GLU A 270 4.38 22.76 6.06
N LEU A 271 4.95 21.90 6.90
CA LEU A 271 4.96 20.44 6.75
C LEU A 271 3.69 19.82 7.32
N GLY A 272 3.10 18.85 6.60
CA GLY A 272 1.95 18.05 7.09
C GLY A 272 0.61 18.41 6.46
N PHE A 273 -0.46 17.75 6.90
CA PHE A 273 -1.79 17.91 6.30
C PHE A 273 -2.46 19.24 6.70
N ASN A 274 -2.79 20.06 5.70
CA ASN A 274 -3.29 21.43 5.90
C ASN A 274 -4.82 21.54 5.98
N GLY A 275 -5.51 20.42 6.16
CA GLY A 275 -6.98 20.36 6.22
C GLY A 275 -7.69 20.38 4.86
N LYS A 276 -6.97 20.58 3.74
CA LYS A 276 -7.56 20.43 2.40
C LYS A 276 -7.48 18.96 1.99
N GLY A 277 -8.61 18.37 1.62
CA GLY A 277 -8.70 16.96 1.18
C GLY A 277 -9.68 16.16 2.03
N PHE A 278 -9.96 14.93 1.60
CA PHE A 278 -11.04 14.11 2.18
C PHE A 278 -10.66 13.47 3.52
N PHE A 279 -9.41 13.02 3.68
CA PHE A 279 -8.97 12.27 4.86
C PHE A 279 -7.48 12.43 5.07
N CYS A 280 -7.06 12.39 6.34
CA CYS A 280 -5.67 12.08 6.68
C CYS A 280 -5.57 11.17 7.91
N TYR A 281 -4.48 10.40 7.98
CA TYR A 281 -4.01 9.79 9.21
C TYR A 281 -3.55 10.87 10.18
N ASP A 282 -3.55 10.54 11.47
CA ASP A 282 -3.19 11.46 12.53
C ASP A 282 -1.69 11.79 12.57
N ASN A 283 -0.80 10.90 12.13
CA ASN A 283 0.65 11.17 12.05
C ASN A 283 1.05 12.27 11.07
N GLU A 284 0.11 12.77 10.27
CA GLU A 284 0.33 13.89 9.35
C GLU A 284 -0.13 15.22 9.93
N LEU A 285 -0.64 15.19 11.16
CA LEU A 285 -1.13 16.33 11.89
C LEU A 285 -0.27 16.61 13.13
N PRO A 286 -0.23 17.87 13.58
CA PRO A 286 -0.73 19.06 12.87
C PRO A 286 0.24 19.49 11.75
N GLU A 287 -0.26 20.34 10.84
CA GLU A 287 0.60 21.14 9.98
C GLU A 287 1.48 22.07 10.85
N HIS A 288 2.77 22.13 10.57
CA HIS A 288 3.72 22.92 11.35
C HIS A 288 4.90 23.43 10.51
N LYS A 289 5.54 24.49 10.99
CA LYS A 289 6.67 25.13 10.30
C LYS A 289 7.96 24.36 10.48
N VAL A 290 8.68 24.18 9.37
CA VAL A 290 10.08 23.74 9.32
C VAL A 290 10.87 24.73 8.47
N TYR A 291 12.17 24.86 8.73
CA TYR A 291 13.07 25.63 7.88
C TYR A 291 13.86 24.68 6.98
N LEU A 292 13.87 24.94 5.68
CA LEU A 292 14.64 24.18 4.70
C LEU A 292 15.75 25.06 4.12
N GLN A 293 16.98 24.54 4.07
CA GLN A 293 18.02 25.11 3.23
C GLN A 293 17.66 24.92 1.75
N PRO A 294 18.18 25.74 0.82
CA PRO A 294 18.08 25.42 -0.60
C PRO A 294 18.79 24.09 -0.89
N TYR A 295 18.20 23.27 -1.75
CA TYR A 295 18.71 21.94 -2.08
C TYR A 295 18.35 21.56 -3.51
N LYS A 296 19.01 20.53 -4.02
CA LYS A 296 18.72 19.84 -5.27
C LYS A 296 18.04 18.52 -4.97
N ILE A 297 17.08 18.10 -5.82
CA ILE A 297 16.48 16.77 -5.77
C ILE A 297 16.40 16.16 -7.17
N ASP A 298 16.66 14.86 -7.30
CA ASP A 298 16.61 14.17 -8.59
C ASP A 298 15.21 14.28 -9.23
N VAL A 299 15.18 14.48 -10.55
CA VAL A 299 13.93 14.61 -11.32
C VAL A 299 13.11 13.33 -11.32
N THR A 300 13.74 12.15 -11.26
CA THR A 300 13.11 10.83 -11.18
C THR A 300 13.66 10.02 -10.01
N PRO A 301 12.99 8.93 -9.57
CA PRO A 301 13.61 7.94 -8.70
C PRO A 301 14.88 7.36 -9.36
N VAL A 302 15.76 6.78 -8.54
CA VAL A 302 16.95 6.08 -9.03
C VAL A 302 16.54 4.88 -9.89
N THR A 303 17.12 4.75 -11.07
CA THR A 303 16.77 3.67 -12.01
C THR A 303 17.54 2.39 -11.71
N ASN A 304 17.05 1.27 -12.25
CA ASN A 304 17.78 0.01 -12.25
C ASN A 304 19.13 0.14 -12.98
N ALA A 305 19.22 0.95 -14.04
CA ALA A 305 20.48 1.20 -14.74
C ALA A 305 21.51 1.82 -13.81
N ASP A 306 21.14 2.90 -13.11
CA ASP A 306 22.05 3.59 -12.19
C ASP A 306 22.43 2.68 -11.01
N TYR A 307 21.49 1.85 -10.54
CA TYR A 307 21.75 0.91 -9.43
C TYR A 307 22.66 -0.25 -9.86
N ILE A 308 22.58 -0.71 -11.11
CA ILE A 308 23.54 -1.68 -11.67
C ILE A 308 24.95 -1.10 -11.67
N GLU A 309 25.12 0.17 -12.05
CA GLU A 309 26.43 0.84 -12.00
C GLU A 309 27.00 0.85 -10.56
N PHE A 310 26.17 1.12 -9.56
CA PHE A 310 26.56 1.01 -8.14
C PHE A 310 27.01 -0.41 -7.75
N ILE A 311 26.30 -1.45 -8.19
CA ILE A 311 26.67 -2.85 -7.91
C ILE A 311 28.01 -3.20 -8.60
N GLU A 312 28.15 -2.82 -9.86
CA GLU A 312 29.32 -3.12 -10.70
C GLU A 312 30.59 -2.42 -10.18
N ASP A 313 30.45 -1.19 -9.69
CA ASP A 313 31.54 -0.42 -9.05
C ASP A 313 31.88 -0.90 -7.63
N GLY A 314 31.25 -1.97 -7.16
CA GLY A 314 31.56 -2.59 -5.87
C GLY A 314 30.82 -1.99 -4.68
N GLY A 315 29.67 -1.37 -4.90
CA GLY A 315 28.82 -0.78 -3.86
C GLY A 315 28.52 -1.71 -2.68
N TYR A 316 28.26 -2.99 -2.92
CA TYR A 316 28.03 -4.01 -1.86
C TYR A 316 29.32 -4.59 -1.25
N ARG A 317 30.50 -4.18 -1.74
CA ARG A 317 31.81 -4.67 -1.29
C ARG A 317 32.65 -3.58 -0.60
N ASP A 318 32.26 -2.32 -0.72
CA ASP A 318 32.94 -1.19 -0.09
C ASP A 318 32.15 -0.69 1.13
N PHE A 319 32.66 -1.01 2.32
CA PHE A 319 32.08 -0.59 3.60
C PHE A 319 32.03 0.93 3.78
N GLY A 320 32.84 1.70 3.03
CA GLY A 320 32.90 3.16 3.12
C GLY A 320 31.59 3.86 2.74
N TYR A 321 30.71 3.18 2.01
CA TYR A 321 29.38 3.71 1.65
C TYR A 321 28.30 3.42 2.70
N TRP A 322 28.50 2.47 3.59
CA TRP A 322 27.44 1.93 4.43
C TRP A 322 27.42 2.52 5.83
N LEU A 323 26.21 2.66 6.39
CA LEU A 323 26.06 2.76 7.85
C LEU A 323 26.46 1.44 8.49
N ALA A 324 26.99 1.48 9.72
CA ALA A 324 27.50 0.31 10.42
C ALA A 324 26.48 -0.84 10.50
N ASP A 325 25.26 -0.57 10.99
CA ASP A 325 24.18 -1.57 11.05
C ASP A 325 23.83 -2.14 9.68
N GLY A 326 23.87 -1.32 8.63
CA GLY A 326 23.64 -1.76 7.25
C GLY A 326 24.74 -2.68 6.74
N TRP A 327 26.00 -2.33 7.02
CA TRP A 327 27.16 -3.16 6.66
C TRP A 327 27.16 -4.52 7.36
N ASP A 328 26.75 -4.55 8.63
CA ASP A 328 26.62 -5.81 9.36
C ASP A 328 25.56 -6.72 8.72
N LEU A 329 24.41 -6.17 8.31
CA LEU A 329 23.37 -6.92 7.60
C LEU A 329 23.83 -7.40 6.22
N VAL A 330 24.55 -6.57 5.47
CA VAL A 330 25.14 -6.96 4.17
C VAL A 330 26.05 -8.17 4.34
N ARG A 331 26.88 -8.19 5.39
CA ARG A 331 27.76 -9.32 5.69
C ARG A 331 27.01 -10.54 6.22
N GLU A 332 26.08 -10.36 7.15
CA GLU A 332 25.31 -11.44 7.78
C GLU A 332 24.45 -12.19 6.77
N HIS A 333 23.80 -11.45 5.87
CA HIS A 333 22.84 -12.00 4.91
C HIS A 333 23.40 -12.09 3.49
N VAL A 334 24.67 -11.73 3.29
CA VAL A 334 25.39 -11.79 2.00
C VAL A 334 24.60 -11.06 0.90
N TRP A 335 24.21 -9.81 1.16
CA TRP A 335 23.48 -9.01 0.17
C TRP A 335 24.42 -8.57 -0.97
N GLU A 336 24.02 -8.83 -2.20
CA GLU A 336 24.81 -8.48 -3.40
C GLU A 336 24.02 -7.64 -4.43
N ALA A 337 22.70 -7.56 -4.27
CA ALA A 337 21.76 -6.87 -5.16
C ALA A 337 20.42 -6.65 -4.42
N PRO A 338 19.48 -5.85 -4.98
CA PRO A 338 18.13 -5.70 -4.43
C PRO A 338 17.42 -7.04 -4.24
N LEU A 339 16.45 -7.09 -3.32
CA LEU A 339 15.73 -8.33 -3.04
C LEU A 339 15.03 -8.83 -4.32
N TYR A 340 15.16 -10.13 -4.58
CA TYR A 340 14.67 -10.87 -5.77
C TYR A 340 15.51 -10.76 -7.06
N TRP A 341 16.61 -10.02 -7.06
CA TRP A 341 17.52 -10.02 -8.20
C TRP A 341 18.41 -11.26 -8.17
N GLU A 342 18.54 -11.90 -9.31
CA GLU A 342 19.42 -13.05 -9.52
C GLU A 342 20.41 -12.74 -10.64
N SER A 343 21.70 -12.98 -10.39
CA SER A 343 22.74 -12.84 -11.39
C SER A 343 22.79 -14.11 -12.25
N VAL A 344 22.71 -13.97 -13.57
CA VAL A 344 22.88 -15.07 -14.52
C VAL A 344 24.23 -14.93 -15.22
N LYS A 345 25.13 -15.88 -14.98
CA LYS A 345 26.43 -15.98 -15.67
C LYS A 345 26.30 -16.90 -16.90
N LYS A 346 26.98 -16.53 -18.00
CA LYS A 346 27.00 -17.32 -19.24
C LYS A 346 27.65 -18.69 -18.98
N GLY A 347 26.89 -19.78 -19.12
CA GLY A 347 27.39 -21.16 -18.97
C GLY A 347 26.79 -21.98 -17.81
N GLU A 348 26.06 -21.36 -16.89
CA GLU A 348 25.29 -22.04 -15.82
C GLU A 348 23.81 -22.14 -16.23
N TYR A 349 23.52 -22.93 -17.27
CA TYR A 349 22.15 -23.09 -17.76
C TYR A 349 21.43 -24.27 -17.05
N SER A 350 20.21 -24.00 -16.60
CA SER A 350 19.13 -24.98 -16.53
C SER A 350 18.25 -24.80 -17.77
N ASP A 351 17.84 -25.90 -18.41
CA ASP A 351 17.19 -25.99 -19.73
C ASP A 351 15.86 -25.23 -19.91
N THR A 352 15.36 -24.51 -18.90
CA THR A 352 14.04 -23.86 -18.93
C THR A 352 14.06 -22.36 -19.30
N ILE A 353 15.21 -21.67 -19.18
CA ILE A 353 15.32 -20.22 -19.45
C ILE A 353 16.16 -19.91 -20.72
N SER A 354 16.91 -20.90 -21.22
CA SER A 354 18.02 -20.72 -22.17
C SER A 354 17.65 -20.21 -23.56
N ASN A 355 16.50 -20.58 -24.13
CA ASN A 355 16.26 -20.37 -25.56
C ASN A 355 15.62 -19.03 -25.96
N LYS A 356 15.31 -18.13 -25.00
CA LYS A 356 14.54 -16.91 -25.30
C LYS A 356 15.32 -15.59 -25.21
N TYR A 357 16.51 -15.59 -24.58
CA TYR A 357 17.24 -14.36 -24.24
C TYR A 357 18.74 -14.40 -24.61
N ASP A 358 19.15 -15.36 -25.44
CA ASP A 358 20.46 -15.36 -26.07
C ASP A 358 20.42 -14.41 -27.28
N ASP A 359 20.96 -13.21 -27.12
CA ASP A 359 21.05 -12.17 -28.15
C ASP A 359 22.32 -12.31 -29.01
N GLY A 360 23.14 -13.35 -28.79
CA GLY A 360 24.38 -13.57 -29.51
C GLY A 360 25.48 -12.53 -29.24
N SER A 361 25.31 -11.63 -28.27
CA SER A 361 26.34 -10.63 -27.93
C SER A 361 27.51 -11.25 -27.14
N SER A 362 28.72 -10.82 -27.47
CA SER A 362 29.98 -11.39 -26.98
C SER A 362 30.48 -10.77 -25.67
N THR A 363 29.64 -10.08 -24.90
CA THR A 363 30.07 -9.43 -23.66
C THR A 363 29.97 -10.40 -22.48
N ASN A 364 31.05 -10.52 -21.70
CA ASN A 364 31.09 -11.24 -20.42
C ASN A 364 30.28 -10.53 -19.30
N SER A 365 29.28 -9.73 -19.65
CA SER A 365 28.50 -8.92 -18.71
C SER A 365 27.49 -9.79 -17.97
N THR A 366 27.49 -9.70 -16.64
CA THR A 366 26.46 -10.30 -15.77
C THR A 366 25.09 -9.77 -16.19
N LYS A 367 24.14 -10.66 -16.49
CA LYS A 367 22.73 -10.28 -16.68
C LYS A 367 22.00 -10.41 -15.35
N TRP A 368 21.15 -9.43 -15.02
CA TRP A 368 20.28 -9.46 -13.85
C TRP A 368 18.86 -9.83 -14.26
N VAL A 369 18.29 -10.82 -13.60
CA VAL A 369 16.90 -11.23 -13.81
C VAL A 369 16.12 -11.14 -12.50
N LYS A 370 14.80 -11.05 -12.62
CA LYS A 370 13.86 -11.01 -11.51
C LYS A 370 12.61 -11.76 -11.92
N LYS A 371 11.95 -12.39 -10.95
CA LYS A 371 10.56 -12.79 -11.08
C LYS A 371 9.67 -11.88 -10.22
N ASP A 372 8.55 -11.47 -10.81
CA ASP A 372 7.46 -10.78 -10.12
C ASP A 372 6.12 -11.20 -10.74
N PHE A 373 5.08 -10.38 -10.59
CA PHE A 373 3.76 -10.61 -11.17
C PHE A 373 3.75 -10.69 -12.71
N ARG A 374 4.78 -10.17 -13.38
CA ARG A 374 4.97 -10.19 -14.84
C ARG A 374 5.73 -11.45 -15.29
N GLY A 375 6.12 -12.32 -14.36
CA GLY A 375 6.92 -13.52 -14.61
C GLY A 375 8.43 -13.26 -14.50
N ILE A 376 9.23 -14.24 -14.94
CA ILE A 376 10.69 -14.10 -15.01
C ILE A 376 11.04 -13.20 -16.21
N HIS A 377 11.79 -12.13 -15.95
CA HIS A 377 12.25 -11.18 -16.97
C HIS A 377 13.62 -10.61 -16.60
N GLU A 378 14.36 -10.15 -17.61
CA GLU A 378 15.55 -9.32 -17.42
C GLU A 378 15.14 -7.99 -16.76
N ILE A 379 16.00 -7.47 -15.88
CA ILE A 379 15.77 -6.20 -15.22
C ILE A 379 15.63 -5.07 -16.25
N ASN A 380 14.48 -4.39 -16.23
CA ASN A 380 14.25 -3.22 -17.06
C ASN A 380 15.07 -2.04 -16.53
N ARG A 381 16.10 -1.66 -17.27
CA ARG A 381 17.05 -0.60 -16.92
C ARG A 381 16.39 0.76 -16.66
N ASP A 382 15.27 1.05 -17.32
CA ASP A 382 14.59 2.35 -17.22
C ASP A 382 13.54 2.42 -16.08
N GLU A 383 13.25 1.30 -15.40
CA GLU A 383 12.35 1.28 -14.24
C GLU A 383 13.08 1.75 -12.98
N PRO A 384 12.38 2.39 -12.02
CA PRO A 384 12.90 2.61 -10.67
C PRO A 384 13.41 1.32 -10.03
N VAL A 385 14.53 1.42 -9.32
CA VAL A 385 14.97 0.34 -8.43
C VAL A 385 13.94 0.16 -7.31
N VAL A 386 13.62 -1.10 -7.01
CA VAL A 386 12.59 -1.49 -6.05
C VAL A 386 13.05 -2.68 -5.21
N ASN A 387 12.48 -2.82 -4.01
CA ASN A 387 12.82 -3.85 -3.03
C ASN A 387 14.23 -3.68 -2.44
N VAL A 388 14.61 -2.42 -2.16
CA VAL A 388 15.86 -2.04 -1.48
C VAL A 388 15.57 -1.52 -0.06
N SER A 389 16.43 -1.85 0.88
CA SER A 389 16.39 -1.34 2.26
C SER A 389 16.75 0.15 2.32
N PHE A 390 16.47 0.79 3.45
CA PHE A 390 16.98 2.15 3.72
C PHE A 390 18.52 2.18 3.64
N TYR A 391 19.19 1.14 4.14
CA TYR A 391 20.65 1.06 4.13
C TYR A 391 21.22 0.99 2.71
N GLU A 392 20.59 0.21 1.83
CA GLU A 392 20.93 0.15 0.41
C GLU A 392 20.73 1.52 -0.29
N ALA A 393 19.60 2.17 -0.05
CA ALA A 393 19.29 3.49 -0.59
C ALA A 393 20.30 4.57 -0.15
N ASP A 394 20.65 4.56 1.14
CA ASP A 394 21.60 5.49 1.74
C ASP A 394 23.05 5.23 1.29
N ALA A 395 23.45 3.95 1.15
CA ALA A 395 24.76 3.59 0.61
C ALA A 395 24.93 4.01 -0.85
N TYR A 396 23.92 3.75 -1.69
CA TYR A 396 23.91 4.27 -3.06
C TYR A 396 24.05 5.80 -3.07
N ALA A 397 23.28 6.51 -2.24
CA ALA A 397 23.30 7.97 -2.24
C ALA A 397 24.70 8.50 -1.91
N ARG A 398 25.42 7.88 -0.95
CA ARG A 398 26.83 8.23 -0.65
C ARG A 398 27.76 7.95 -1.82
N TRP A 399 27.66 6.78 -2.45
CA TRP A 399 28.44 6.43 -3.64
C TRP A 399 28.25 7.45 -4.76
N ALA A 400 27.00 7.87 -5.00
CA ALA A 400 26.66 8.88 -6.00
C ALA A 400 27.09 10.31 -5.64
N GLY A 401 27.70 10.54 -4.47
CA GLY A 401 28.06 11.88 -3.98
C GLY A 401 26.84 12.76 -3.67
N LYS A 402 25.77 12.13 -3.20
CA LYS A 402 24.46 12.72 -2.86
C LYS A 402 24.05 12.28 -1.43
N ARG A 403 22.79 12.49 -1.08
CA ARG A 403 22.12 12.01 0.15
C ARG A 403 20.66 11.66 -0.13
N LEU A 404 19.97 11.04 0.82
CA LEU A 404 18.50 10.94 0.77
C LEU A 404 17.85 12.27 1.20
N PRO A 405 16.72 12.67 0.58
CA PRO A 405 15.94 13.82 1.04
C PRO A 405 15.37 13.56 2.43
N THR A 406 15.20 14.60 3.23
CA THR A 406 14.29 14.54 4.40
C THR A 406 12.84 14.43 3.93
N GLU A 407 11.92 13.96 4.79
CA GLU A 407 10.50 13.92 4.43
C GLU A 407 9.92 15.30 4.11
N ALA A 408 10.49 16.36 4.71
CA ALA A 408 10.08 17.74 4.48
C ALA A 408 10.55 18.28 3.12
N GLU A 409 11.79 17.99 2.74
CA GLU A 409 12.30 18.28 1.40
C GLU A 409 11.51 17.51 0.34
N TRP A 410 11.20 16.25 0.60
CA TRP A 410 10.37 15.46 -0.29
C TRP A 410 8.97 16.07 -0.46
N GLU A 411 8.30 16.41 0.64
CA GLU A 411 6.95 16.97 0.59
C GLU A 411 6.90 18.35 -0.08
N LYS A 412 7.90 19.21 0.15
CA LYS A 412 7.98 20.50 -0.53
C LYS A 412 8.19 20.32 -2.03
N ALA A 413 9.09 19.43 -2.44
CA ALA A 413 9.35 19.14 -3.85
C ALA A 413 8.11 18.54 -4.54
N ALA A 414 7.30 17.78 -3.81
CA ALA A 414 6.05 17.20 -4.31
C ALA A 414 4.92 18.22 -4.38
N SER A 415 4.71 19.03 -3.33
CA SER A 415 3.41 19.70 -3.12
C SER A 415 3.42 21.21 -3.33
N TRP A 416 4.57 21.87 -3.27
CA TRP A 416 4.59 23.34 -3.27
C TRP A 416 4.49 23.90 -4.69
N ASN A 417 3.60 24.88 -4.86
CA ASN A 417 3.45 25.63 -6.09
C ASN A 417 3.75 27.11 -5.83
N ASP A 418 4.86 27.61 -6.37
CA ASP A 418 5.28 29.01 -6.20
C ASP A 418 4.31 30.02 -6.80
N GLY A 419 3.72 29.70 -7.96
CA GLY A 419 2.76 30.56 -8.64
C GLY A 419 1.45 30.73 -7.84
N LEU A 420 1.01 29.67 -7.15
CA LEU A 420 -0.17 29.70 -6.30
C LEU A 420 0.13 30.01 -4.83
N ARG A 421 1.42 30.04 -4.45
CA ARG A 421 1.92 30.23 -3.08
C ARG A 421 1.23 29.33 -2.05
N ARG A 422 1.01 28.06 -2.40
CA ARG A 422 0.34 27.09 -1.54
C ARG A 422 0.78 25.67 -1.86
N LYS A 423 0.46 24.76 -0.94
CA LYS A 423 0.50 23.31 -1.19
C LYS A 423 -0.68 22.85 -2.05
N THR A 424 -0.40 21.88 -2.91
CA THR A 424 -1.38 21.08 -3.63
C THR A 424 -1.51 19.69 -3.00
N LEU A 425 -2.67 19.06 -3.16
CA LEU A 425 -2.94 17.72 -2.62
C LEU A 425 -2.04 16.63 -3.22
N TYR A 426 -1.76 16.78 -4.52
CA TYR A 426 -0.95 15.90 -5.34
C TYR A 426 0.08 16.71 -6.13
N PRO A 427 1.11 16.07 -6.71
CA PRO A 427 2.18 16.80 -7.41
C PRO A 427 1.67 17.68 -8.54
N TRP A 428 0.68 17.19 -9.29
CA TRP A 428 0.08 17.88 -10.43
C TRP A 428 -0.99 18.91 -10.04
N GLY A 429 -1.47 18.93 -8.80
CA GLY A 429 -2.56 19.80 -8.37
C GLY A 429 -3.49 19.16 -7.35
N ASP A 430 -4.76 19.56 -7.37
CA ASP A 430 -5.77 19.07 -6.43
C ASP A 430 -6.73 18.03 -7.04
N GLU A 431 -6.54 17.70 -8.32
CA GLU A 431 -7.29 16.63 -8.99
C GLU A 431 -6.81 15.26 -8.48
N ARG A 432 -7.76 14.37 -8.19
CA ARG A 432 -7.48 13.02 -7.70
C ARG A 432 -6.61 12.23 -8.68
N PRO A 433 -5.84 11.24 -8.19
CA PRO A 433 -4.98 10.43 -9.06
C PRO A 433 -5.80 9.66 -10.09
N GLN A 434 -5.29 9.70 -11.32
CA GLN A 434 -5.81 8.96 -12.48
C GLN A 434 -4.63 8.27 -13.17
N PRO A 435 -4.88 7.24 -14.02
CA PRO A 435 -3.81 6.52 -14.71
C PRO A 435 -2.90 7.37 -15.60
N LYS A 436 -3.28 8.60 -15.96
CA LYS A 436 -2.43 9.56 -16.69
C LYS A 436 -1.43 10.31 -15.80
N TYR A 437 -1.67 10.34 -14.50
CA TYR A 437 -0.86 11.09 -13.52
C TYR A 437 0.15 10.21 -12.78
N ALA A 438 -0.19 8.95 -12.48
CA ALA A 438 0.66 8.10 -11.65
C ALA A 438 0.40 6.60 -11.88
N ASN A 439 1.40 5.78 -11.55
CA ASN A 439 1.27 4.34 -11.45
C ASN A 439 0.85 3.95 -10.02
N LEU A 440 -0.44 3.69 -9.84
CA LEU A 440 -1.04 3.25 -8.57
C LEU A 440 -1.82 1.94 -8.81
N GLN A 441 -2.38 1.33 -7.78
CA GLN A 441 -3.00 -0.01 -7.86
C GLN A 441 -4.02 -0.15 -9.00
N GLU A 442 -4.77 0.90 -9.30
CA GLU A 442 -5.78 0.95 -10.35
C GLU A 442 -5.21 0.83 -11.78
N SER A 443 -3.92 1.14 -11.97
CA SER A 443 -3.19 0.96 -13.24
C SER A 443 -3.15 -0.51 -13.63
N CYS A 444 -3.03 -1.40 -12.63
CA CYS A 444 -2.83 -2.83 -12.80
C CYS A 444 -1.63 -3.16 -13.71
N LEU A 445 -0.55 -2.36 -13.63
CA LEU A 445 0.73 -2.66 -14.29
C LEU A 445 1.52 -3.75 -13.55
N TRP A 446 1.28 -3.92 -12.24
CA TRP A 446 1.89 -4.94 -11.38
C TRP A 446 3.43 -4.89 -11.36
N GLY A 447 3.99 -3.70 -11.52
CA GLY A 447 5.39 -3.35 -11.41
C GLY A 447 5.57 -1.84 -11.61
N PRO A 448 6.77 -1.30 -11.34
CA PRO A 448 7.10 0.08 -11.67
C PRO A 448 6.98 0.33 -13.18
N SER A 449 6.72 1.57 -13.55
CA SER A 449 6.81 2.08 -14.91
C SER A 449 8.17 2.73 -15.15
N SER A 450 8.62 2.78 -16.40
CA SER A 450 9.86 3.48 -16.75
C SER A 450 9.82 4.94 -16.32
N VAL A 451 10.95 5.48 -15.89
CA VAL A 451 11.04 6.88 -15.46
C VAL A 451 10.63 7.85 -16.58
N GLY A 452 9.88 8.89 -16.23
CA GLY A 452 9.34 9.86 -17.19
C GLY A 452 7.98 9.50 -17.80
N SER A 453 7.38 8.35 -17.45
CA SER A 453 6.13 7.84 -18.05
C SER A 453 4.90 8.73 -17.82
N TYR A 454 4.91 9.58 -16.78
CA TYR A 454 3.77 10.42 -16.40
C TYR A 454 4.09 11.91 -16.47
N PRO A 455 4.18 12.51 -17.67
CA PRO A 455 4.49 13.94 -17.82
C PRO A 455 3.41 14.87 -17.26
N GLU A 456 2.15 14.44 -17.24
CA GLU A 456 1.04 15.16 -16.60
C GLU A 456 1.08 15.04 -15.07
N GLY A 457 1.84 14.07 -14.53
CA GLY A 457 1.96 13.79 -13.10
C GLY A 457 3.12 14.50 -12.40
N LYS A 458 3.80 15.41 -13.09
CA LYS A 458 4.94 16.13 -12.52
C LYS A 458 4.53 17.05 -11.38
N SER A 459 5.43 17.23 -10.41
CA SER A 459 5.35 18.35 -9.48
C SER A 459 5.59 19.69 -10.18
N TYR A 460 5.23 20.79 -9.52
CA TYR A 460 5.48 22.14 -10.04
C TYR A 460 6.97 22.50 -10.15
N TYR A 461 7.84 21.77 -9.44
CA TYR A 461 9.30 21.85 -9.61
C TYR A 461 9.85 20.94 -10.72
N GLY A 462 8.99 20.15 -11.37
CA GLY A 462 9.36 19.29 -12.49
C GLY A 462 9.74 17.86 -12.11
N CYS A 463 9.59 17.45 -10.85
CA CYS A 463 9.86 16.08 -10.43
C CYS A 463 8.79 15.12 -10.97
N TYR A 464 9.21 14.08 -11.67
CA TYR A 464 8.35 12.99 -12.13
C TYR A 464 8.14 11.96 -11.02
N GLN A 465 6.97 11.31 -11.06
CA GLN A 465 6.69 10.10 -10.27
C GLN A 465 6.93 10.29 -8.77
N MET A 466 6.63 11.50 -8.25
CA MET A 466 6.58 11.72 -6.80
C MET A 466 5.42 10.95 -6.16
N ILE A 467 4.40 10.55 -6.93
CA ILE A 467 3.35 9.64 -6.45
C ILE A 467 3.31 8.40 -7.34
N GLY A 468 3.25 7.23 -6.71
CA GLY A 468 3.17 5.93 -7.37
C GLY A 468 4.54 5.34 -7.70
N ASP A 469 4.51 4.23 -8.45
CA ASP A 469 5.67 3.39 -8.79
C ASP A 469 6.34 2.75 -7.57
N VAL A 470 7.07 3.51 -6.75
CA VAL A 470 7.79 3.01 -5.56
C VAL A 470 7.64 3.96 -4.38
N TRP A 471 7.53 3.39 -3.17
CA TRP A 471 7.74 4.20 -1.96
C TRP A 471 9.17 4.70 -1.93
N GLU A 472 9.39 5.99 -1.68
CA GLU A 472 10.73 6.57 -1.65
C GLU A 472 11.23 6.71 -0.20
N TRP A 473 12.34 6.04 0.13
CA TRP A 473 13.01 6.22 1.42
C TRP A 473 13.46 7.67 1.62
N THR A 474 13.25 8.19 2.83
CA THR A 474 13.75 9.50 3.26
C THR A 474 14.75 9.33 4.39
N SER A 475 15.61 10.33 4.63
CA SER A 475 16.54 10.34 5.76
C SER A 475 15.85 10.51 7.12
N SER A 476 14.58 10.92 7.12
CA SER A 476 13.81 11.23 8.33
C SER A 476 13.43 9.99 9.13
N GLU A 477 13.67 10.06 10.43
CA GLU A 477 13.09 9.13 11.41
C GLU A 477 11.57 9.30 11.46
N TYR A 478 10.86 8.21 11.68
CA TYR A 478 9.43 8.25 11.93
C TYR A 478 9.16 8.70 13.36
N VAL A 479 9.01 10.02 13.52
CA VAL A 479 8.61 10.69 14.76
C VAL A 479 7.26 11.39 14.58
N LEU A 480 6.55 11.61 15.68
CA LEU A 480 5.28 12.35 15.67
C LEU A 480 5.55 13.85 15.54
N TYR A 481 4.74 14.54 14.73
CA TYR A 481 4.88 15.98 14.54
C TYR A 481 4.61 16.77 15.84
N PRO A 482 5.23 17.95 16.00
CA PRO A 482 5.01 18.81 17.17
C PRO A 482 3.51 19.12 17.35
N GLY A 483 2.96 18.73 18.50
CA GLY A 483 1.53 18.93 18.80
C GLY A 483 0.61 17.80 18.32
N PHE A 484 1.15 16.68 17.85
CA PHE A 484 0.39 15.48 17.50
C PHE A 484 -0.59 15.09 18.62
N LYS A 485 -1.80 14.68 18.21
CA LYS A 485 -2.82 14.11 19.09
C LYS A 485 -3.42 12.89 18.38
N PRO A 486 -3.46 11.71 19.03
CA PRO A 486 -4.01 10.52 18.40
C PRO A 486 -5.51 10.71 18.14
N LYS A 487 -5.97 10.32 16.95
CA LYS A 487 -7.42 10.29 16.62
C LYS A 487 -8.02 8.91 16.86
N PHE A 488 -7.22 7.86 16.68
CA PHE A 488 -7.59 6.49 17.03
C PHE A 488 -6.45 5.87 17.85
N SER A 489 -6.72 5.60 19.13
CA SER A 489 -5.72 5.10 20.08
C SER A 489 -5.05 3.83 19.57
N GLU A 490 -3.72 3.75 19.73
CA GLU A 490 -2.86 2.61 19.37
C GLU A 490 -2.70 2.33 17.86
N TYR A 491 -3.30 3.14 16.98
CA TYR A 491 -3.13 2.94 15.52
C TYR A 491 -1.72 3.33 15.08
N THR A 492 -1.26 4.52 15.48
CA THR A 492 -0.13 5.20 14.84
C THR A 492 1.00 5.57 15.81
N ASP A 493 0.64 5.97 17.02
CA ASP A 493 1.49 6.62 18.02
C ASP A 493 2.58 5.72 18.61
N LYS A 494 2.26 4.45 18.91
CA LYS A 494 3.21 3.49 19.50
C LYS A 494 4.35 3.03 18.59
N TRP A 495 4.30 3.43 17.31
CA TRP A 495 5.26 3.01 16.30
C TRP A 495 6.36 4.05 16.03
N ALA A 496 6.30 5.21 16.66
CA ALA A 496 7.15 6.38 16.38
C ALA A 496 8.58 6.27 16.96
N ILE A 497 9.26 5.14 16.70
CA ILE A 497 10.65 4.89 17.08
C ILE A 497 11.25 3.78 16.19
N ASN A 498 12.55 3.87 15.90
CA ASN A 498 13.34 2.85 15.17
C ASN A 498 12.78 2.51 13.78
N GLN A 499 12.19 3.49 13.11
CA GLN A 499 11.62 3.35 11.77
C GLN A 499 11.94 4.59 10.94
N LYS A 500 12.11 4.39 9.64
CA LYS A 500 12.35 5.45 8.67
C LYS A 500 11.08 5.76 7.89
N VAL A 501 10.92 7.02 7.52
CA VAL A 501 9.77 7.49 6.75
C VAL A 501 9.98 7.21 5.26
N LEU A 502 8.92 6.73 4.59
CA LEU A 502 8.82 6.67 3.14
C LEU A 502 7.63 7.50 2.64
N ARG A 503 7.75 8.03 1.42
CA ARG A 503 6.74 8.91 0.81
C ARG A 503 6.37 8.44 -0.61
N GLY A 504 5.27 8.98 -1.14
CA GLY A 504 4.88 8.80 -2.56
C GLY A 504 3.92 7.67 -2.90
N GLY A 505 3.90 6.57 -2.16
CA GLY A 505 3.11 5.39 -2.57
C GLY A 505 3.83 4.60 -3.66
N CYS A 506 3.37 3.38 -3.91
CA CYS A 506 3.92 2.52 -4.97
C CYS A 506 2.82 2.07 -5.94
N PHE A 507 3.19 1.26 -6.95
CA PHE A 507 2.23 0.70 -7.91
C PHE A 507 1.13 -0.18 -7.28
N ALA A 508 1.30 -0.61 -6.02
CA ALA A 508 0.32 -1.38 -5.26
C ALA A 508 -0.55 -0.53 -4.32
N THR A 509 -0.22 0.76 -4.12
CA THR A 509 -0.97 1.69 -3.28
C THR A 509 -2.27 2.13 -3.97
N PRO A 510 -3.45 2.00 -3.33
CA PRO A 510 -4.71 2.48 -3.88
C PRO A 510 -4.73 4.00 -4.10
N ALA A 511 -5.24 4.45 -5.25
CA ALA A 511 -5.29 5.87 -5.61
C ALA A 511 -6.06 6.76 -4.62
N THR A 512 -7.09 6.21 -3.98
CA THR A 512 -7.90 6.93 -2.99
C THR A 512 -7.25 7.05 -1.60
N GLN A 513 -6.09 6.43 -1.40
CA GLN A 513 -5.37 6.44 -0.13
C GLN A 513 -4.22 7.45 -0.11
N ILE A 514 -3.53 7.60 -1.24
CA ILE A 514 -2.30 8.38 -1.32
C ILE A 514 -2.57 9.89 -1.33
N ARG A 515 -1.58 10.67 -0.88
CA ARG A 515 -1.52 12.14 -0.94
C ARG A 515 -0.09 12.61 -0.69
N ASN A 516 0.23 13.86 -1.02
CA ASN A 516 1.55 14.43 -0.79
C ASN A 516 2.00 14.36 0.68
N THR A 517 1.09 14.40 1.65
CA THR A 517 1.45 14.36 3.07
C THR A 517 1.56 12.94 3.63
N TYR A 518 1.20 11.90 2.86
CA TYR A 518 1.14 10.52 3.37
C TYR A 518 2.47 10.03 3.92
N ARG A 519 2.50 9.64 5.21
CA ARG A 519 3.71 9.11 5.87
C ARG A 519 3.62 7.59 6.04
N ASN A 520 4.30 6.85 5.17
CA ASN A 520 4.55 5.43 5.41
C ASN A 520 5.82 5.28 6.26
N TYR A 521 5.95 4.17 6.98
CA TYR A 521 7.10 3.96 7.86
C TYR A 521 7.40 2.48 8.03
N PHE A 522 8.68 2.13 7.98
CA PHE A 522 9.16 0.76 8.15
C PHE A 522 10.53 0.77 8.83
N LYS A 523 10.92 -0.37 9.39
CA LYS A 523 12.28 -0.55 9.90
C LYS A 523 13.29 -0.43 8.74
N PRO A 524 14.50 0.09 8.99
CA PRO A 524 15.45 0.40 7.93
C PRO A 524 15.95 -0.82 7.14
N HIS A 525 15.88 -2.03 7.71
CA HIS A 525 16.31 -3.27 7.04
C HIS A 525 15.25 -3.93 6.16
N GLU A 526 14.00 -3.44 6.18
CA GLU A 526 12.91 -4.10 5.46
C GLU A 526 13.07 -3.92 3.94
N ARG A 527 12.93 -5.03 3.19
CA ARG A 527 13.13 -5.07 1.71
C ARG A 527 11.92 -5.62 0.95
N ILE A 528 10.98 -6.28 1.64
CA ILE A 528 9.81 -6.93 1.03
C ILE A 528 8.83 -5.92 0.44
N LEU A 529 8.68 -4.75 1.08
CA LEU A 529 7.89 -3.64 0.54
C LEU A 529 8.43 -3.13 -0.81
N PHE A 530 7.56 -2.56 -1.64
CA PHE A 530 7.95 -1.92 -2.91
C PHE A 530 8.58 -0.54 -2.68
N SER A 531 9.73 -0.55 -2.01
CA SER A 531 10.53 0.63 -1.72
C SER A 531 11.67 0.78 -2.72
N GLY A 532 11.82 2.00 -3.20
CA GLY A 532 12.95 2.54 -3.91
C GLY A 532 13.38 3.84 -3.23
N PHE A 533 14.00 4.75 -3.97
CA PHE A 533 14.43 6.02 -3.43
C PHE A 533 14.79 7.01 -4.53
N ARG A 534 15.01 8.25 -4.11
CA ARG A 534 15.43 9.38 -4.92
C ARG A 534 16.49 10.14 -4.14
N CYS A 535 17.49 10.70 -4.80
CA CYS A 535 18.53 11.44 -4.10
C CYS A 535 18.26 12.94 -4.05
N ALA A 536 18.83 13.57 -3.04
CA ALA A 536 18.95 15.01 -2.85
C ALA A 536 20.41 15.41 -2.66
N LYS A 537 20.72 16.69 -2.84
CA LYS A 537 22.06 17.25 -2.69
C LYS A 537 21.98 18.69 -2.18
N ASP A 538 22.89 19.09 -1.32
CA ASP A 538 22.97 20.48 -0.85
C ASP A 538 23.48 21.40 -1.97
N ILE A 539 23.10 22.69 -1.93
CA ILE A 539 23.51 23.72 -2.89
C ILE A 539 24.70 24.52 -2.37
#